data_AF-A0A453IZS3-F1
#
_entry.id   AF-A0A453IZS3-F1
#
_cell.length_a   1.000
_cell.length_b   1.000
_cell.length_c   1.000
_cell.angle_alpha   90.00
_cell.angle_beta   90.00
_cell.angle_gamma   90.00
#
_symmetry.space_group_name_H-M   'P 1'
#
loop_
_entity.id
_entity.type
_entity.pdbx_description
1 polymer ?
#
loop_
_entity_poly.entity_id
_entity_poly.type
_entity_poly.pdbx_seq_one_letter_code
_entity_poly.pdbx_strand_id
1 'polypeptide(L)'
;MLMYYTNMPLPHKKYFQTVLCNSPKFNRTVVNHDLHYWASDGTSKNEPRLLTLTDAENMTASSAAFGTRFAKDDPVLDHIDEEILQRLPGEPAPGGWCIGAGDDSPCSVSGSTDVLRPGPAAMKLAKFLAQRLSYPGFYSQQCIWD
;
A
#
# COMPACT_ATOMS: atom_id res chain seq x y z
N MET A 1 7.70 -21.22 16.97
CA MET A 1 7.66 -20.46 15.70
C MET A 1 8.83 -19.50 15.56
N LEU A 2 9.11 -18.59 16.50
CA LEU A 2 10.20 -17.62 16.36
C LEU A 2 11.57 -18.26 16.12
N MET A 3 12.02 -19.16 17.00
CA MET A 3 13.31 -19.87 16.83
C MET A 3 13.42 -20.68 15.53
N TYR A 4 12.29 -21.14 14.97
CA TYR A 4 12.29 -21.87 13.71
C TYR A 4 12.55 -20.91 12.53
N TYR A 5 11.80 -19.82 12.47
CA TYR A 5 11.93 -18.85 11.37
C TYR A 5 13.22 -18.04 11.44
N THR A 6 13.82 -17.82 12.61
CA THR A 6 15.16 -17.19 12.68
C THR A 6 16.25 -18.01 11.97
N ASN A 7 16.00 -19.29 11.68
CA ASN A 7 16.93 -20.20 11.00
C ASN A 7 16.46 -20.57 9.59
N MET A 8 15.47 -19.85 9.03
CA MET A 8 14.95 -20.10 7.67
C MET A 8 15.29 -18.95 6.72
N PRO A 9 15.55 -19.22 5.43
CA PRO A 9 15.65 -18.17 4.42
C PRO A 9 14.35 -17.37 4.31
N LEU A 10 14.49 -16.04 4.13
CA LEU A 10 13.39 -15.10 3.92
C LEU A 10 12.25 -15.22 4.96
N PRO A 11 12.55 -15.18 6.27
CA PRO A 11 11.55 -15.47 7.29
C PRO A 11 10.42 -14.44 7.33
N HIS A 12 10.70 -13.19 6.92
CA HIS A 12 9.72 -12.14 6.77
C HIS A 12 8.60 -12.49 5.78
N LYS A 13 8.82 -13.40 4.82
CA LYS A 13 7.80 -13.83 3.84
C LYS A 13 6.81 -14.86 4.39
N LYS A 14 7.10 -15.47 5.55
CA LYS A 14 6.34 -16.62 6.07
C LYS A 14 5.95 -16.51 7.55
N TYR A 15 6.79 -15.88 8.36
CA TYR A 15 6.63 -15.85 9.82
C TYR A 15 5.28 -15.26 10.25
N PHE A 16 4.96 -14.05 9.78
CA PHE A 16 3.74 -13.36 10.19
C PHE A 16 2.48 -14.06 9.71
N GLN A 17 2.46 -14.52 8.46
CA GLN A 17 1.35 -15.27 7.89
C GLN A 17 1.07 -16.52 8.70
N THR A 18 2.12 -17.29 9.03
CA THR A 18 1.99 -18.51 9.83
C THR A 18 1.53 -18.23 11.26
N VAL A 19 2.09 -17.21 11.93
CA VAL A 19 1.69 -16.86 13.31
C VAL A 19 0.25 -16.35 13.36
N LEU A 20 -0.15 -15.48 12.43
CA LEU A 20 -1.52 -14.93 12.38
C LEU A 20 -2.55 -16.03 12.15
N CYS A 21 -2.27 -16.97 11.24
CA CYS A 21 -3.19 -18.07 10.93
C CYS A 21 -3.32 -19.13 12.03
N ASN A 22 -2.28 -19.33 12.83
CA ASN A 22 -2.29 -20.30 13.92
C ASN A 22 -2.61 -19.69 15.28
N SER A 23 -2.97 -18.40 15.33
CA SER A 23 -3.39 -17.73 16.56
C SER A 23 -4.91 -17.60 16.61
N PRO A 24 -5.61 -18.22 17.59
CA PRO A 24 -7.07 -18.13 17.71
C PRO A 24 -7.62 -16.70 17.79
N LYS A 25 -6.79 -15.74 18.24
CA LYS A 25 -7.14 -14.32 18.30
C LYS A 25 -7.17 -13.66 16.92
N PHE A 26 -6.39 -14.14 15.97
CA PHE A 26 -6.15 -13.45 14.68
C PHE A 26 -6.58 -14.23 13.45
N ASN A 27 -6.73 -15.56 13.53
CA ASN A 27 -7.03 -16.41 12.38
C ASN A 27 -8.37 -16.11 11.66
N ARG A 28 -9.24 -15.30 12.29
CA ARG A 28 -10.52 -14.79 11.75
C ARG A 28 -10.50 -13.30 11.43
N THR A 29 -9.37 -12.63 11.61
CA THR A 29 -9.22 -11.17 11.40
C THR A 29 -8.21 -10.85 10.29
N VAL A 30 -7.65 -11.86 9.62
CA VAL A 30 -6.64 -11.65 8.57
C VAL A 30 -7.34 -11.20 7.29
N VAL A 31 -6.89 -10.10 6.71
CA VAL A 31 -7.24 -9.73 5.34
C VAL A 31 -6.11 -10.22 4.44
N ASN A 32 -6.41 -11.09 3.47
CA ASN A 32 -5.41 -11.67 2.56
C ASN A 32 -5.01 -10.68 1.44
N HIS A 33 -4.47 -9.53 1.84
CA HIS A 33 -3.99 -8.48 0.95
C HIS A 33 -3.00 -7.57 1.70
N ASP A 34 -1.84 -7.27 1.11
CA ASP A 34 -0.79 -6.45 1.73
C ASP A 34 -0.82 -4.96 1.31
N LEU A 35 -1.79 -4.60 0.47
CA LEU A 35 -2.02 -3.24 -0.07
C LEU A 35 -0.93 -2.71 -1.00
N HIS A 36 -0.02 -3.58 -1.46
CA HIS A 36 1.02 -3.21 -2.41
C HIS A 36 0.63 -3.57 -3.84
N TYR A 37 0.78 -2.61 -4.75
CA TYR A 37 0.85 -2.86 -6.17
C TYR A 37 2.23 -3.40 -6.53
N TRP A 38 2.24 -4.45 -7.34
CA TRP A 38 3.45 -5.07 -7.86
C TRP A 38 3.18 -5.63 -9.25
N ALA A 39 4.22 -5.67 -10.08
CA ALA A 39 4.15 -6.24 -11.43
C ALA A 39 5.20 -7.34 -11.57
N SER A 40 4.97 -8.27 -12.51
CA SER A 40 5.88 -9.35 -12.86
C SER A 40 6.01 -9.48 -14.36
N ASP A 41 7.20 -9.82 -14.84
CA ASP A 41 7.46 -10.17 -16.25
C ASP A 41 7.03 -11.60 -16.61
N GLY A 42 6.42 -12.34 -15.66
CA GLY A 42 5.99 -13.72 -15.88
C GLY A 42 7.13 -14.74 -16.01
N THR A 43 8.39 -14.32 -15.79
CA THR A 43 9.53 -15.23 -15.73
C THR A 43 9.49 -16.06 -14.44
N SER A 44 10.13 -17.24 -14.43
CA SER A 44 10.04 -18.25 -13.36
C SER A 44 10.46 -17.80 -11.94
N LYS A 45 10.96 -16.56 -11.79
CA LYS A 45 11.23 -15.96 -10.49
C LYS A 45 9.97 -15.19 -10.05
N ASN A 46 9.32 -15.67 -8.98
CA ASN A 46 8.19 -15.02 -8.30
C ASN A 46 8.59 -13.70 -7.58
N GLU A 47 9.52 -12.93 -8.14
CA GLU A 47 9.91 -11.63 -7.60
C GLU A 47 9.30 -10.52 -8.43
N PRO A 48 8.73 -9.48 -7.78
CA PRO A 48 8.26 -8.33 -8.52
C PRO A 48 9.39 -7.65 -9.29
N ARG A 49 9.10 -7.29 -10.54
CA ARG A 49 9.99 -6.48 -11.38
C ARG A 49 10.03 -5.04 -10.88
N LEU A 50 10.95 -4.26 -11.44
CA LEU A 50 10.97 -2.83 -11.20
C LEU A 50 9.77 -2.16 -11.87
N LEU A 51 9.08 -1.30 -11.12
CA LEU A 51 8.01 -0.46 -11.64
C LEU A 51 8.60 0.75 -12.34
N THR A 52 8.01 1.12 -13.47
CA THR A 52 8.43 2.27 -14.30
C THR A 52 7.21 3.14 -14.62
N LEU A 53 7.40 4.23 -15.36
CA LEU A 53 6.32 5.11 -15.82
C LEU A 53 5.18 4.36 -16.52
N THR A 54 5.45 3.26 -17.21
CA THR A 54 4.40 2.47 -17.89
C THR A 54 3.43 1.79 -16.94
N ASP A 55 3.78 1.70 -15.65
CA ASP A 55 2.96 1.07 -14.62
C ASP A 55 2.12 2.08 -13.84
N ALA A 56 2.35 3.39 -13.99
CA ALA A 56 1.74 4.43 -13.16
C ALA A 56 0.20 4.41 -13.22
N GLU A 57 -0.38 4.28 -14.41
CA GLU A 57 -1.83 4.19 -14.60
C GLU A 57 -2.41 2.93 -13.94
N ASN A 58 -1.78 1.77 -14.14
CA ASN A 58 -2.25 0.52 -13.55
C ASN A 58 -2.11 0.54 -12.02
N MET A 59 -1.03 1.12 -11.51
CA MET A 59 -0.80 1.30 -10.09
C MET A 59 -1.91 2.15 -9.46
N THR A 60 -2.22 3.31 -10.03
CA THR A 60 -3.28 4.21 -9.53
C THR A 60 -4.69 3.62 -9.68
N ALA A 61 -4.92 2.80 -10.71
CA ALA A 61 -6.20 2.09 -10.91
C ALA A 61 -6.41 0.92 -9.93
N SER A 62 -5.32 0.28 -9.47
CA SER A 62 -5.37 -0.91 -8.61
C SER A 62 -6.02 -0.68 -7.24
N SER A 63 -6.17 0.58 -6.81
CA SER A 63 -6.61 0.98 -5.47
C SER A 63 -5.70 0.50 -4.32
N ALA A 64 -4.52 -0.03 -4.64
CA ALA A 64 -3.46 -0.30 -3.69
C ALA A 64 -2.94 1.02 -3.08
N ALA A 65 -2.57 0.99 -1.80
CA ALA A 65 -2.07 2.17 -1.11
C ALA A 65 -0.58 2.43 -1.37
N PHE A 66 0.16 1.39 -1.73
CA PHE A 66 1.61 1.43 -1.92
C PHE A 66 1.98 0.80 -3.25
N GLY A 67 3.07 1.28 -3.87
CA GLY A 67 3.81 0.56 -4.89
C GLY A 67 5.11 0.04 -4.30
N THR A 68 5.64 -1.06 -4.82
CA THR A 68 6.96 -1.58 -4.41
C THR A 68 7.89 -1.71 -5.59
N ARG A 69 9.19 -1.75 -5.30
CA ARG A 69 10.27 -2.02 -6.27
C ARG A 69 10.40 -0.93 -7.33
N PHE A 70 10.68 0.28 -6.90
CA PHE A 70 11.16 1.35 -7.77
C PHE A 70 12.67 1.31 -7.89
N ALA A 71 13.21 1.58 -9.08
CA ALA A 71 14.65 1.83 -9.19
C ALA A 71 14.97 3.16 -8.50
N LYS A 72 16.17 3.26 -7.94
CA LYS A 72 16.64 4.53 -7.39
C LYS A 72 16.71 5.55 -8.52
N ASP A 73 16.21 6.76 -8.28
CA ASP A 73 16.25 7.88 -9.22
C ASP A 73 15.49 7.60 -10.54
N ASP A 74 14.52 6.67 -10.53
CA ASP A 74 13.65 6.41 -11.68
C ASP A 74 12.63 7.55 -11.87
N PRO A 75 12.39 8.03 -13.11
CA PRO A 75 11.43 9.11 -13.39
C PRO A 75 9.99 8.84 -12.92
N VAL A 76 9.63 7.57 -12.69
CA VAL A 76 8.32 7.23 -12.10
C VAL A 76 8.14 7.84 -10.70
N LEU A 77 9.22 8.06 -9.95
CA LEU A 77 9.16 8.67 -8.61
C LEU A 77 8.78 10.14 -8.70
N ASP A 78 9.38 10.88 -9.63
CA ASP A 78 9.03 12.29 -9.89
C ASP A 78 7.58 12.39 -10.38
N HIS A 79 7.16 11.48 -11.27
CA HIS A 79 5.77 11.41 -11.72
C HIS A 79 4.79 11.11 -10.57
N ILE A 80 5.13 10.23 -9.63
CA ILE A 80 4.31 9.98 -8.44
C ILE A 80 4.19 11.25 -7.60
N ASP A 81 5.30 11.96 -7.39
CA ASP A 81 5.33 13.17 -6.58
C ASP A 81 4.47 14.29 -7.17
N GLU A 82 4.63 14.55 -8.47
CA GLU A 82 3.96 15.64 -9.17
C GLU A 82 2.48 15.33 -9.47
N GLU A 83 2.19 14.19 -10.08
CA GLU A 83 0.87 13.91 -10.65
C GLU A 83 -0.06 13.20 -9.66
N ILE A 84 0.48 12.37 -8.76
CA ILE A 84 -0.32 11.56 -7.83
C ILE A 84 -0.40 12.22 -6.45
N LEU A 85 0.75 12.60 -5.89
CA LEU A 85 0.85 13.20 -4.57
C LEU A 85 0.68 14.72 -4.60
N GLN A 86 0.83 15.35 -5.77
CA GLN A 86 0.70 16.80 -5.96
C GLN A 86 1.60 17.57 -4.99
N ARG A 87 2.87 17.18 -4.92
CA ARG A 87 3.87 17.77 -4.02
C ARG A 87 5.07 18.30 -4.79
N LEU A 88 5.70 19.33 -4.23
CA LEU A 88 6.93 19.88 -4.76
C LEU A 88 8.17 19.13 -4.24
N PRO A 89 9.31 19.24 -4.95
CA PRO A 89 10.57 18.72 -4.47
C PRO A 89 10.92 19.25 -3.07
N GLY A 90 11.22 18.34 -2.14
CA GLY A 90 11.56 18.69 -0.75
C GLY A 90 10.36 19.03 0.15
N GLU A 91 9.13 19.10 -0.40
CA GLU A 91 7.92 19.34 0.37
C GLU A 91 7.15 18.04 0.66
N PRO A 92 6.48 17.93 1.82
CA PRO A 92 5.58 16.81 2.09
C PRO A 92 4.35 16.88 1.19
N ALA A 93 3.73 15.73 0.91
CA ALA A 93 2.46 15.70 0.19
C ALA A 93 1.37 16.48 0.96
N PRO A 94 0.58 17.34 0.30
CA PRO A 94 -0.52 18.03 0.95
C PRO A 94 -1.53 17.05 1.54
N GLY A 95 -2.01 17.34 2.74
CA GLY A 95 -2.95 16.49 3.47
C GLY A 95 -4.06 17.30 4.14
N GLY A 96 -4.76 16.70 5.11
CA GLY A 96 -5.83 17.38 5.84
C GLY A 96 -5.35 18.56 6.70
N TRP A 97 -4.06 18.61 7.01
CA TRP A 97 -3.38 19.75 7.62
C TRP A 97 -3.21 20.94 6.69
N CYS A 98 -3.39 20.75 5.38
CA CYS A 98 -3.26 21.84 4.44
C CYS A 98 -4.52 22.71 4.44
N ILE A 99 -4.39 23.95 4.93
CA ILE A 99 -5.53 24.87 5.08
C ILE A 99 -5.47 26.08 4.14
N GLY A 100 -4.36 26.27 3.42
CA GLY A 100 -4.23 27.30 2.40
C GLY A 100 -3.21 26.92 1.33
N ALA A 101 -3.64 26.99 0.07
CA ALA A 101 -2.77 26.94 -1.09
C ALA A 101 -2.18 28.34 -1.34
N GLY A 102 -0.92 28.40 -1.74
CA GLY A 102 -0.30 29.62 -2.27
C GLY A 102 -0.17 29.55 -3.78
N ASP A 103 0.42 30.59 -4.37
CA ASP A 103 0.63 30.66 -5.82
C ASP A 103 1.64 29.61 -6.30
N ASP A 104 2.69 29.38 -5.51
CA ASP A 104 3.80 28.50 -5.88
C ASP A 104 3.78 27.14 -5.18
N SER A 105 3.02 26.96 -4.08
CA SER A 105 2.99 25.71 -3.32
C SER A 105 1.57 25.22 -3.06
N PRO A 106 1.31 23.91 -3.26
CA PRO A 106 0.02 23.29 -2.96
C PRO A 106 -0.32 23.39 -1.47
N CYS A 107 0.65 23.70 -0.60
CA CYS A 107 0.43 23.87 0.82
C CYS A 107 1.29 24.96 1.49
N SER A 108 0.95 26.23 1.25
CA SER A 108 1.66 27.36 1.87
C SER A 108 1.27 27.61 3.34
N VAL A 109 0.05 27.22 3.76
CA VAL A 109 -0.40 27.38 5.15
C VAL A 109 -0.70 26.01 5.76
N SER A 110 0.14 25.64 6.73
CA SER A 110 0.01 24.42 7.52
C SER A 110 -0.83 24.65 8.78
N GLY A 111 -1.83 23.79 8.97
CA GLY A 111 -2.63 23.67 10.20
C GLY A 111 -2.18 22.47 11.04
N SER A 112 -3.11 21.94 11.85
CA SER A 112 -2.84 20.75 12.67
C SER A 112 -2.71 19.48 11.81
N THR A 113 -1.67 18.70 12.07
CA THR A 113 -1.40 17.38 11.48
C THR A 113 -2.42 16.31 11.88
N ASP A 114 -3.21 16.56 12.93
CA ASP A 114 -4.22 15.62 13.43
C ASP A 114 -5.52 15.68 12.62
N VAL A 115 -5.67 16.69 11.76
CA VAL A 115 -6.85 16.86 10.92
C VAL A 115 -6.76 15.92 9.73
N LEU A 116 -7.64 14.92 9.69
CA LEU A 116 -7.80 14.02 8.55
C LEU A 116 -8.92 14.54 7.64
N ARG A 117 -8.58 14.82 6.37
CA ARG A 117 -9.54 15.14 5.30
C ARG A 117 -9.38 14.13 4.17
N PRO A 118 -10.24 13.10 4.09
CA PRO A 118 -10.15 12.09 3.03
C PRO A 118 -10.37 12.71 1.64
N GLY A 119 -9.39 12.58 0.75
CA GLY A 119 -9.52 12.92 -0.66
C GLY A 119 -10.07 11.77 -1.52
N PRO A 120 -10.19 11.95 -2.85
CA PRO A 120 -10.67 10.91 -3.76
C PRO A 120 -9.90 9.58 -3.67
N ALA A 121 -8.58 9.63 -3.53
CA ALA A 121 -7.75 8.43 -3.35
C ALA A 121 -8.06 7.68 -2.04
N ALA A 122 -8.27 8.41 -0.94
CA ALA A 122 -8.69 7.81 0.34
C ALA A 122 -10.07 7.14 0.22
N MET A 123 -10.99 7.73 -0.55
CA MET A 123 -12.31 7.12 -0.82
C MET A 123 -12.20 5.85 -1.67
N LYS A 124 -11.29 5.81 -2.66
CA LYS A 124 -10.98 4.60 -3.43
C LYS A 124 -10.44 3.48 -2.51
N LEU A 125 -9.49 3.81 -1.63
CA LEU A 125 -8.94 2.85 -0.66
C LEU A 125 -10.02 2.34 0.30
N ALA A 126 -10.87 3.23 0.83
CA ALA A 126 -11.97 2.85 1.71
C ALA A 126 -12.93 1.86 1.03
N LYS A 127 -13.29 2.11 -0.24
CA LYS A 127 -14.11 1.19 -1.04
C LYS A 127 -13.41 -0.15 -1.25
N PHE A 128 -12.12 -0.14 -1.57
CA PHE A 128 -11.32 -1.35 -1.74
C PHE A 128 -11.30 -2.21 -0.46
N LEU A 129 -11.05 -1.59 0.70
CA LEU A 129 -11.07 -2.27 1.99
C LEU A 129 -12.47 -2.82 2.32
N ALA A 130 -13.53 -2.04 2.11
CA ALA A 130 -14.90 -2.49 2.35
C ALA A 130 -15.27 -3.72 1.50
N GLN A 131 -14.82 -3.77 0.24
CA GLN A 131 -15.03 -4.94 -0.62
C GLN A 131 -14.31 -6.19 -0.08
N ARG A 132 -13.06 -6.05 0.39
CA ARG A 132 -12.28 -7.16 0.96
C ARG A 132 -12.81 -7.65 2.30
N LEU A 133 -13.46 -6.78 3.06
CA LEU A 133 -14.09 -7.08 4.34
C LEU A 133 -15.54 -7.60 4.18
N SER A 134 -16.08 -7.66 2.96
CA SER A 134 -17.42 -8.16 2.73
C SER A 134 -17.54 -9.66 3.03
N TYR A 135 -18.64 -10.05 3.67
CA TYR A 135 -18.82 -11.37 4.30
C TYR A 135 -18.46 -12.60 3.43
N PRO A 136 -18.93 -12.75 2.19
CA PRO A 136 -18.61 -13.95 1.40
C PRO A 136 -17.13 -14.03 0.99
N GLY A 137 -16.49 -12.89 0.70
CA GLY A 137 -15.09 -12.85 0.29
C GLY A 137 -14.12 -12.95 1.47
N PHE A 138 -14.44 -12.29 2.58
CA PHE A 138 -13.60 -12.27 3.76
C PHE A 138 -13.52 -13.64 4.43
N TYR A 139 -14.65 -14.32 4.62
CA TYR A 139 -14.69 -15.61 5.31
C TYR A 139 -14.00 -16.73 4.51
N SER A 140 -14.20 -16.77 3.20
CA SER A 140 -13.60 -17.78 2.31
C SER A 140 -12.08 -17.66 2.16
N GLN A 141 -11.50 -16.52 2.58
CA GLN A 141 -10.06 -16.26 2.54
C GLN A 141 -9.40 -16.31 3.92
N GLN A 142 -10.12 -16.80 4.95
CA GLN A 142 -9.53 -17.05 6.26
C GLN A 142 -8.77 -18.38 6.29
N CYS A 143 -7.75 -18.44 7.12
CA CYS A 143 -7.00 -19.65 7.40
C CYS A 143 -7.60 -20.42 8.58
N ILE A 144 -8.87 -20.78 8.42
CA ILE A 144 -9.61 -21.65 9.35
C ILE A 144 -9.66 -23.03 8.70
N TRP A 145 -9.32 -24.06 9.47
CA TRP A 145 -9.49 -25.45 9.09
C TRP A 145 -10.63 -26.03 9.93
N ASP A 146 -11.57 -26.71 9.27
CA ASP A 146 -12.64 -27.47 9.92
C ASP A 146 -12.09 -28.76 10.58
#